data_AF-A0A1I8H3E8-F1
#
_entry.id   AF-A0A1I8H3E8-F1
#
_cell.length_a   1.000
_cell.length_b   1.000
_cell.length_c   1.000
_cell.angle_alpha   90.00
_cell.angle_beta   90.00
_cell.angle_gamma   90.00
#
_symmetry.space_group_name_H-M   'P 1'
#
loop_
_entity.id
_entity.type
_entity.pdbx_description
1 polymer ?
#
loop_
_entity_poly.entity_id
_entity_poly.type
_entity_poly.pdbx_seq_one_letter_code
_entity_poly.pdbx_strand_id
1 'polypeptide(L)'
;IADKRTPYCFRPVYIVCKGDNGHYQRPVDSLDKDLSNVDLCLKSSALSRIRSGCQLLQCLLPELLYAEQLVDNGDHFGSAITPASFRCLSPEIVTVDFSADEVRQMQPAMLWARLAQELAKKFPGDLQSVKWLAFLSCSRYTRPANHSRRPRSHAELLSCSPGHVNLGAGNLALCGTCGLHFWPTELSGWQTALGSSDSLPADMMDLSASQAGTLGASLSADLGA
;
A
#
# COMPACT_ATOMS: atom_id res chain seq x y z
N ILE A 1 25.75 -7.94 25.98
CA ILE A 1 25.68 -7.56 24.54
C ILE A 1 24.44 -6.69 24.41
N ALA A 2 24.59 -5.38 24.19
CA ALA A 2 23.45 -4.48 24.03
C ALA A 2 22.68 -4.85 22.75
N ASP A 3 21.35 -4.91 22.82
CA ASP A 3 20.48 -5.17 21.67
C ASP A 3 20.69 -4.01 20.66
N LYS A 4 21.44 -4.26 19.57
CA LYS A 4 21.74 -3.28 18.51
C LYS A 4 20.52 -3.00 17.61
N ARG A 5 19.30 -3.07 18.14
CA ARG A 5 18.08 -2.79 17.38
C ARG A 5 17.79 -1.31 17.41
N THR A 6 17.42 -0.78 16.26
CA THR A 6 16.98 0.62 16.17
C THR A 6 15.64 0.77 16.90
N PRO A 7 15.39 1.90 17.59
CA PRO A 7 14.09 2.17 18.18
C PRO A 7 13.03 2.53 17.11
N TYR A 8 13.44 2.67 15.85
CA TYR A 8 12.59 3.10 14.74
C TYR A 8 11.85 1.93 14.13
N CYS A 9 10.56 2.12 13.82
CA CYS A 9 9.77 1.10 13.15
C CYS A 9 8.77 1.67 12.15
N PHE A 10 8.29 0.79 11.27
CA PHE A 10 7.16 1.08 10.39
C PHE A 10 5.90 0.45 10.97
N ARG A 11 4.80 1.19 10.97
CA ARG A 11 3.47 0.66 11.31
C ARG A 11 2.57 0.73 10.08
N PRO A 12 2.29 -0.40 9.44
CA PRO A 12 1.27 -0.45 8.42
C PRO A 12 -0.10 -0.30 9.06
N VAL A 13 -0.96 0.54 8.48
CA VAL A 13 -2.33 0.74 8.94
C VAL A 13 -3.29 0.64 7.77
N TYR A 14 -4.35 -0.14 7.93
CA TYR A 14 -5.43 -0.24 6.95
C TYR A 14 -6.56 0.69 7.39
N ILE A 15 -6.73 1.79 6.67
CA ILE A 15 -7.67 2.85 7.00
C ILE A 15 -9.06 2.50 6.45
N VAL A 16 -10.05 2.48 7.34
CA VAL A 16 -11.46 2.28 6.99
C VAL A 16 -12.23 3.57 7.29
N CYS A 17 -12.96 4.06 6.31
CA CYS A 17 -13.76 5.27 6.47
C CYS A 17 -15.01 5.00 7.33
N LYS A 18 -15.54 6.04 7.96
CA LYS A 18 -16.78 5.97 8.74
C LYS A 18 -17.93 5.47 7.87
N GLY A 19 -18.61 4.42 8.33
CA GLY A 19 -19.73 3.80 7.62
C GLY A 19 -19.34 2.97 6.39
N ASP A 20 -18.05 2.84 6.08
CA ASP A 20 -17.56 2.00 4.99
C ASP A 20 -17.38 0.54 5.44
N ASN A 21 -17.61 -0.42 4.54
CA ASN A 21 -17.42 -1.84 4.84
C ASN A 21 -15.93 -2.23 4.93
N GLY A 22 -15.00 -1.36 4.53
CA GLY A 22 -13.57 -1.60 4.61
C GLY A 22 -13.06 -2.57 3.56
N HIS A 23 -13.77 -2.79 2.46
CA HIS A 23 -13.29 -3.66 1.39
C HIS A 23 -12.42 -2.87 0.43
N TYR A 24 -11.27 -3.45 0.05
CA TYR A 24 -10.52 -2.98 -1.10
C TYR A 24 -11.20 -3.48 -2.40
N GLN A 25 -10.89 -2.85 -3.52
CA GLN A 25 -11.44 -3.26 -4.81
C GLN A 25 -10.83 -4.59 -5.28
N ARG A 26 -11.67 -5.50 -5.79
CA ARG A 26 -11.25 -6.78 -6.38
C ARG A 26 -12.10 -7.14 -7.61
N PRO A 27 -11.62 -8.02 -8.50
CA PRO A 27 -12.40 -8.50 -9.64
C PRO A 27 -13.71 -9.17 -9.22
N VAL A 28 -14.80 -8.91 -9.96
CA VAL A 28 -16.15 -9.40 -9.65
C VAL A 28 -16.22 -10.94 -9.67
N ASP A 29 -15.45 -11.59 -10.54
CA ASP A 29 -15.44 -13.05 -10.72
C ASP A 29 -14.74 -13.80 -9.56
N SER A 30 -14.14 -13.08 -8.60
CA SER A 30 -13.45 -13.63 -7.44
C SER A 30 -14.34 -13.80 -6.19
N LEU A 31 -15.66 -13.70 -6.33
CA LEU A 31 -16.59 -13.89 -5.21
C LEU A 31 -16.78 -15.36 -4.84
N ASP A 32 -16.23 -15.76 -3.69
CA ASP A 32 -16.72 -16.91 -2.94
C ASP A 32 -18.19 -16.66 -2.53
N LYS A 33 -19.04 -17.64 -2.80
CA LYS A 33 -20.52 -17.57 -2.75
C LYS A 33 -21.12 -17.46 -1.34
N ASP A 34 -20.32 -17.22 -0.30
CA ASP A 34 -20.77 -17.27 1.09
C ASP A 34 -20.75 -15.89 1.77
N LEU A 35 -21.82 -15.12 1.55
CA LEU A 35 -21.92 -13.66 1.72
C LEU A 35 -21.77 -13.13 3.16
N SER A 36 -21.93 -13.95 4.21
CA SER A 36 -21.89 -13.47 5.60
C SER A 36 -20.48 -13.41 6.21
N ASN A 37 -19.51 -14.16 5.67
CA ASN A 37 -18.11 -14.17 6.14
C ASN A 37 -17.16 -13.39 5.22
N VAL A 38 -17.66 -12.89 4.08
CA VAL A 38 -16.86 -12.17 3.08
C VAL A 38 -16.23 -10.92 3.68
N ASP A 39 -16.95 -10.16 4.50
CA ASP A 39 -16.46 -8.87 4.99
C ASP A 39 -15.27 -9.00 5.93
N LEU A 40 -15.34 -9.97 6.86
CA LEU A 40 -14.22 -10.30 7.74
C LEU A 40 -13.06 -10.90 6.95
N CYS A 41 -13.36 -11.74 5.96
CA CYS A 41 -12.38 -12.35 5.07
C CYS A 41 -11.64 -11.31 4.22
N LEU A 42 -12.31 -10.24 3.77
CA LEU A 42 -11.69 -9.21 2.95
C LEU A 42 -10.80 -8.27 3.75
N LYS A 43 -11.21 -7.89 4.97
CA LYS A 43 -10.33 -7.12 5.86
C LYS A 43 -9.12 -7.93 6.28
N SER A 44 -9.31 -9.20 6.65
CA SER A 44 -8.19 -10.09 7.01
C SER A 44 -7.27 -10.34 5.81
N SER A 45 -7.83 -10.52 4.61
CA SER A 45 -7.08 -10.60 3.36
C SER A 45 -6.24 -9.34 3.14
N ALA A 46 -6.82 -8.15 3.30
CA ALA A 46 -6.08 -6.89 3.17
C ALA A 46 -4.87 -6.84 4.12
N LEU A 47 -5.08 -7.17 5.39
CA LEU A 47 -4.00 -7.21 6.38
C LEU A 47 -2.93 -8.24 6.03
N SER A 48 -3.30 -9.43 5.56
CA SER A 48 -2.33 -10.46 5.16
C SER A 48 -1.49 -10.01 3.96
N ARG A 49 -2.11 -9.38 2.96
CA ARG A 49 -1.41 -8.85 1.78
C ARG A 49 -0.48 -7.70 2.14
N ILE A 50 -0.94 -6.74 2.95
CA ILE A 50 -0.12 -5.64 3.47
C ILE A 50 1.05 -6.20 4.28
N ARG A 51 0.80 -7.16 5.18
CA ARG A 51 1.86 -7.83 5.95
C ARG A 51 2.89 -8.45 5.01
N SER A 52 2.44 -9.18 4.00
CA SER A 52 3.32 -9.88 3.07
C SER A 52 4.18 -8.91 2.25
N GLY A 53 3.60 -7.80 1.76
CA GLY A 53 4.38 -6.78 1.06
C GLY A 53 5.36 -6.05 1.97
N CYS A 54 4.98 -5.78 3.22
CA CYS A 54 5.91 -5.21 4.20
C CYS A 54 7.07 -6.17 4.51
N GLN A 55 6.81 -7.48 4.60
CA GLN A 55 7.87 -8.48 4.76
C GLN A 55 8.83 -8.49 3.57
N LEU A 56 8.31 -8.38 2.34
CA LEU A 56 9.15 -8.25 1.16
C LEU A 56 10.01 -6.98 1.21
N LEU A 57 9.42 -5.83 1.52
CA LEU A 57 10.16 -4.57 1.68
C LEU A 57 11.23 -4.65 2.78
N GLN A 58 10.95 -5.33 3.89
CA GLN A 58 11.95 -5.58 4.93
C GLN A 58 13.12 -6.44 4.47
N CYS A 59 12.92 -7.33 3.50
CA CYS A 59 14.00 -8.08 2.87
C CYS A 59 14.82 -7.21 1.91
N LEU A 60 14.15 -6.37 1.10
CA LEU A 60 14.79 -5.62 0.00
C LEU A 60 15.44 -4.30 0.44
N LEU A 61 14.80 -3.52 1.32
CA LEU A 61 15.29 -2.20 1.73
C LEU A 61 16.71 -2.21 2.33
N PRO A 62 17.09 -3.16 3.22
CA PRO A 62 18.45 -3.22 3.72
C PRO A 62 19.47 -3.46 2.60
N GLU A 63 19.14 -4.32 1.64
CA GLU A 63 20.02 -4.63 0.50
C GLU A 63 20.19 -3.42 -0.41
N LEU A 64 19.09 -2.72 -0.71
CA LEU A 64 19.12 -1.49 -1.52
C LEU A 64 19.95 -0.39 -0.84
N LEU A 65 19.74 -0.16 0.46
CA LEU A 65 20.51 0.85 1.20
C LEU A 65 21.98 0.49 1.31
N TYR A 66 22.31 -0.80 1.48
CA TYR A 66 23.68 -1.27 1.46
C TYR A 66 24.33 -1.09 0.09
N ALA A 67 23.60 -1.36 -1.01
CA ALA A 67 24.10 -1.16 -2.36
C ALA A 67 24.40 0.33 -2.65
N GLU A 68 23.51 1.24 -2.26
CA GLU A 68 23.73 2.70 -2.40
C GLU A 68 24.96 3.17 -1.60
N GLN A 69 25.19 2.60 -0.41
CA GLN A 69 26.39 2.90 0.40
C GLN A 69 27.71 2.47 -0.25
N LEU A 70 27.71 1.45 -1.11
CA LEU A 70 28.92 1.04 -1.83
C LEU A 70 29.24 1.94 -3.01
N VAL A 71 28.27 2.72 -3.50
CA VAL A 71 28.44 3.66 -4.63
C VAL A 71 29.06 4.97 -4.17
N ASP A 72 28.68 5.46 -2.98
CA ASP A 72 29.30 6.62 -2.34
C ASP A 72 30.51 6.18 -1.50
N ASN A 73 31.73 6.28 -2.04
CA ASN A 73 33.01 5.95 -1.37
C ASN A 73 33.33 6.86 -0.14
N GLY A 74 32.40 7.00 0.81
CA GLY A 74 32.44 7.99 1.89
C GLY A 74 31.99 7.43 3.23
N ASP A 75 32.92 7.45 4.17
CA ASP A 75 32.94 6.83 5.51
C ASP A 75 31.95 7.44 6.54
N HIS A 76 30.63 7.58 6.25
CA HIS A 76 29.73 8.36 7.13
C HIS A 76 28.33 7.77 7.45
N PHE A 77 28.04 6.50 7.15
CA PHE A 77 26.87 5.81 7.73
C PHE A 77 27.22 4.42 8.27
N GLY A 78 28.29 4.38 9.07
CA GLY A 78 28.89 3.14 9.57
C GLY A 78 27.92 2.22 10.33
N SER A 79 27.96 0.93 9.98
CA SER A 79 27.62 -0.24 10.81
C SER A 79 26.18 -0.41 11.33
N ALA A 80 25.25 0.51 11.11
CA ALA A 80 23.95 0.50 11.82
C ALA A 80 22.78 -0.15 11.05
N ILE A 81 22.87 -0.27 9.73
CA ILE A 81 21.78 -0.81 8.92
C ILE A 81 22.06 -2.29 8.62
N THR A 82 21.52 -3.16 9.46
CA THR A 82 21.45 -4.60 9.19
C THR A 82 20.01 -4.96 8.80
N PRO A 83 19.73 -6.09 8.14
CA PRO A 83 18.35 -6.53 7.92
C PRO A 83 17.50 -6.56 9.21
N ALA A 84 18.14 -6.81 10.35
CA ALA A 84 17.51 -6.77 11.68
C ALA A 84 17.22 -5.35 12.24
N SER A 85 17.69 -4.30 11.56
CA SER A 85 17.52 -2.90 11.97
C SER A 85 16.19 -2.29 11.54
N PHE A 86 15.44 -2.94 10.63
CA PHE A 86 14.13 -2.50 10.16
C PHE A 86 13.01 -3.31 10.80
N ARG A 87 12.35 -2.72 11.80
CA ARG A 87 11.19 -3.33 12.44
C ARG A 87 9.91 -2.87 11.75
N CYS A 88 9.13 -3.80 11.23
CA CYS A 88 7.75 -3.56 10.82
C CYS A 88 6.81 -4.15 11.88
N LEU A 89 5.86 -3.35 12.35
CA LEU A 89 4.78 -3.82 13.22
C LEU A 89 3.75 -4.60 12.39
N SER A 90 2.93 -5.40 13.06
CA SER A 90 1.79 -6.05 12.42
C SER A 90 0.81 -4.99 11.90
N PRO A 91 0.22 -5.19 10.70
CA PRO A 91 -0.78 -4.26 10.19
C PRO A 91 -2.03 -4.27 11.07
N GLU A 92 -2.58 -3.08 11.31
CA GLU A 92 -3.78 -2.87 12.13
C GLU A 92 -4.85 -2.10 11.37
N ILE A 93 -6.13 -2.35 11.69
CA ILE A 93 -7.24 -1.59 11.12
C ILE A 93 -7.45 -0.31 11.93
N VAL A 94 -7.58 0.82 11.22
CA VAL A 94 -7.90 2.10 11.81
C VAL A 94 -9.15 2.66 11.15
N THR A 95 -10.24 2.72 11.92
CA THR A 95 -11.42 3.46 11.49
C THR A 95 -11.21 4.95 11.74
N VAL A 96 -11.51 5.78 10.74
CA VAL A 96 -11.44 7.25 10.81
C VAL A 96 -12.84 7.85 10.71
N ASP A 97 -13.01 9.08 11.21
CA ASP A 97 -14.31 9.74 11.26
C ASP A 97 -14.78 10.36 9.92
N PHE A 98 -13.96 10.29 8.87
CA PHE A 98 -14.32 10.74 7.54
C PHE A 98 -15.07 9.65 6.77
N SER A 99 -16.09 10.04 6.01
CA SER A 99 -16.76 9.17 5.05
C SER A 99 -15.89 8.90 3.82
N ALA A 100 -16.19 7.82 3.09
CA ALA A 100 -15.47 7.48 1.87
C ALA A 100 -15.61 8.58 0.79
N ASP A 101 -16.76 9.24 0.70
CA ASP A 101 -16.99 10.28 -0.29
C ASP A 101 -16.21 11.56 0.04
N GLU A 102 -16.11 11.93 1.31
CA GLU A 102 -15.24 13.03 1.73
C GLU A 102 -13.78 12.74 1.35
N VAL A 103 -13.28 11.53 1.63
CA VAL A 103 -11.91 11.14 1.29
C VAL A 103 -11.66 11.22 -0.22
N ARG A 104 -12.60 10.75 -1.05
CA ARG A 104 -12.49 10.79 -2.52
C ARG A 104 -12.48 12.19 -3.12
N GLN A 105 -13.04 13.18 -2.41
CA GLN A 105 -13.09 14.57 -2.85
C GLN A 105 -11.92 15.42 -2.30
N MET A 106 -11.19 14.92 -1.29
CA MET A 106 -10.06 15.64 -0.72
C MET A 106 -8.85 15.65 -1.65
N GLN A 107 -8.17 16.79 -1.70
CA GLN A 107 -6.85 16.88 -2.30
C GLN A 107 -5.84 16.04 -1.50
N PRO A 108 -4.87 15.37 -2.14
CA PRO A 108 -3.93 14.46 -1.48
C PRO A 108 -3.22 15.05 -0.25
N ALA A 109 -2.76 16.31 -0.33
CA ALA A 109 -2.08 16.97 0.78
C ALA A 109 -3.01 17.23 1.99
N MET A 110 -4.28 17.59 1.73
CA MET A 110 -5.29 17.78 2.76
C MET A 110 -5.64 16.45 3.44
N LEU A 111 -5.81 15.39 2.64
CA LEU A 111 -6.07 14.05 3.13
C LEU A 111 -4.92 13.54 4.02
N TRP A 112 -3.68 13.74 3.57
CA TRP A 112 -2.47 13.43 4.34
C TRP A 112 -2.47 14.14 5.69
N ALA A 113 -2.71 15.46 5.71
CA ALA A 113 -2.69 16.23 6.95
C ALA A 113 -3.75 15.76 7.95
N ARG A 114 -4.97 15.49 7.47
CA ARG A 114 -6.06 14.99 8.33
C ARG A 114 -5.78 13.59 8.86
N LEU A 115 -5.31 12.67 8.02
CA LEU A 115 -4.98 11.32 8.46
C LEU A 115 -3.77 11.30 9.42
N ALA A 116 -2.77 12.14 9.20
CA ALA A 116 -1.66 12.30 10.13
C ALA A 116 -2.15 12.73 11.52
N GLN A 117 -3.12 13.64 11.59
CA GLN A 117 -3.73 14.05 12.87
C GLN A 117 -4.51 12.91 13.54
N GLU A 118 -5.31 12.16 12.78
CA GLU A 118 -6.06 11.02 13.32
C GLU A 118 -5.13 9.91 13.84
N LEU A 119 -4.06 9.60 13.10
CA LEU A 119 -3.06 8.62 13.52
C LEU A 119 -2.26 9.11 14.73
N ALA A 120 -1.91 10.39 14.80
CA ALA A 120 -1.25 10.98 15.96
C ALA A 120 -2.10 10.91 17.23
N LYS A 121 -3.43 11.13 17.11
CA LYS A 121 -4.36 10.97 18.24
C LYS A 121 -4.48 9.52 18.67
N LYS A 122 -4.56 8.59 17.72
CA LYS A 122 -4.70 7.15 18.01
C LYS A 122 -3.41 6.54 18.56
N PHE A 123 -2.27 6.99 18.07
CA PHE A 123 -0.95 6.48 18.42
C PHE A 123 -0.01 7.63 18.84
N PRO A 124 -0.24 8.29 19.99
CA PRO A 124 0.58 9.42 20.40
C PRO A 124 2.06 9.05 20.64
N GLY A 125 2.33 7.80 21.03
CA GLY A 125 3.69 7.29 21.25
C GLY A 125 4.49 7.06 19.96
N ASP A 126 3.85 7.07 18.80
CA ASP A 126 4.47 6.75 17.51
C ASP A 126 5.22 7.96 16.90
N LEU A 127 4.88 9.18 17.31
CA LEU A 127 5.33 10.43 16.65
C LEU A 127 6.85 10.62 16.55
N GLN A 128 7.63 10.01 17.44
CA GLN A 128 9.08 10.20 17.51
C GLN A 128 9.89 9.09 16.83
N SER A 129 9.30 7.91 16.66
CA SER A 129 10.04 6.71 16.27
C SER A 129 9.33 5.84 15.23
N VAL A 130 8.12 6.20 14.81
CA VAL A 130 7.33 5.37 13.91
C VAL A 130 6.97 6.14 12.65
N LYS A 131 7.15 5.46 11.51
CA LYS A 131 6.58 5.88 10.24
C LYS A 131 5.37 5.03 9.93
N TRP A 132 4.24 5.66 9.63
CA TRP A 132 3.02 5.00 9.22
C TRP A 132 3.00 4.76 7.72
N LEU A 133 2.59 3.55 7.33
CA LEU A 133 2.27 3.20 5.95
C LEU A 133 0.76 2.92 5.89
N ALA A 134 -0.01 3.90 5.42
CA ALA A 134 -1.45 3.90 5.52
C ALA A 134 -2.13 3.54 4.19
N PHE A 135 -2.90 2.47 4.20
CA PHE A 135 -3.61 1.93 3.05
C PHE A 135 -5.10 2.30 3.11
N LEU A 136 -5.61 3.04 2.12
CA LEU A 136 -7.00 3.52 2.12
C LEU A 136 -7.96 2.49 1.52
N SER A 137 -8.86 1.93 2.34
CA SER A 137 -9.84 0.94 1.87
C SER A 137 -10.77 1.45 0.77
N CYS A 138 -11.05 2.75 0.74
CA CYS A 138 -12.08 3.35 -0.11
C CYS A 138 -11.61 3.73 -1.52
N SER A 139 -10.35 3.44 -1.87
CA SER A 139 -9.80 3.64 -3.21
C SER A 139 -10.55 2.78 -4.22
N ARG A 140 -11.06 3.39 -5.30
CA ARG A 140 -11.77 2.67 -6.36
C ARG A 140 -11.31 3.15 -7.71
N TYR A 141 -11.00 2.22 -8.59
CA TYR A 141 -10.87 2.47 -10.01
C TYR A 141 -12.19 2.18 -10.72
N THR A 142 -12.64 3.12 -11.52
CA THR A 142 -13.81 2.96 -12.39
C THR A 142 -13.34 3.12 -13.82
N ARG A 143 -13.50 2.06 -14.62
CA ARG A 143 -13.23 2.16 -16.05
C ARG A 143 -14.18 3.19 -16.67
N PRO A 144 -13.68 4.18 -17.42
CA PRO A 144 -14.55 5.15 -18.08
C PRO A 144 -15.46 4.45 -19.09
N ALA A 145 -16.77 4.68 -19.00
CA ALA A 145 -17.77 4.06 -19.88
C ALA A 145 -17.52 4.32 -21.38
N ASN A 146 -16.90 5.47 -21.70
CA ASN A 146 -16.68 5.91 -23.08
C ASN A 146 -15.29 5.55 -23.62
N HIS A 147 -14.43 4.89 -22.82
CA HIS A 147 -13.08 4.55 -23.24
C HIS A 147 -12.99 3.06 -23.62
N SER A 148 -12.88 2.80 -24.93
CA SER A 148 -12.54 1.49 -25.49
C SER A 148 -11.16 0.99 -25.06
N ARG A 149 -10.35 1.85 -24.40
CA ARG A 149 -8.96 1.61 -24.01
C ARG A 149 -8.70 1.95 -22.54
N ARG A 150 -7.60 1.42 -21.98
CA ARG A 150 -7.08 1.82 -20.67
C ARG A 150 -6.58 3.27 -20.67
N PRO A 151 -6.54 3.94 -19.50
CA PRO A 151 -5.87 5.22 -19.32
C PRO A 151 -4.44 5.17 -19.86
N ARG A 152 -4.01 6.21 -20.60
CA ARG A 152 -2.66 6.28 -21.19
C ARG A 152 -1.75 7.29 -20.52
N SER A 153 -2.26 8.08 -19.59
CA SER A 153 -1.48 8.99 -18.77
C SER A 153 -1.80 8.79 -17.30
N HIS A 154 -0.86 9.17 -16.44
CA HIS A 154 -1.07 9.15 -15.00
C HIS A 154 -2.25 10.03 -14.58
N ALA A 155 -2.42 11.21 -15.22
CA ALA A 155 -3.56 12.09 -14.95
C ALA A 155 -4.90 11.46 -15.32
N GLU A 156 -4.99 10.79 -16.49
CA GLU A 156 -6.19 10.02 -16.87
C GLU A 156 -6.45 8.91 -15.84
N LEU A 157 -5.42 8.17 -15.44
CA LEU A 157 -5.54 7.09 -14.47
C LEU A 157 -6.08 7.60 -13.13
N LEU A 158 -5.54 8.70 -12.61
CA LEU A 158 -6.02 9.32 -11.36
C LEU A 158 -7.46 9.83 -11.47
N SER A 159 -7.85 10.41 -12.62
CA SER A 159 -9.23 10.85 -12.84
C SER A 159 -10.25 9.71 -12.83
N CYS A 160 -9.80 8.49 -13.12
CA CYS A 160 -10.60 7.26 -13.06
C CYS A 160 -10.52 6.55 -11.71
N SER A 161 -9.72 7.06 -10.77
CA SER A 161 -9.34 6.37 -9.53
C SER A 161 -9.66 7.19 -8.28
N PRO A 162 -10.92 7.60 -8.04
CA PRO A 162 -11.26 8.41 -6.87
C PRO A 162 -10.79 7.75 -5.57
N GLY A 163 -10.16 8.57 -4.71
CA GLY A 163 -9.59 8.13 -3.43
C GLY A 163 -8.27 7.37 -3.53
N HIS A 164 -7.75 7.09 -4.73
CA HIS A 164 -6.40 6.58 -4.91
C HIS A 164 -5.38 7.70 -4.66
N VAL A 165 -4.37 7.42 -3.85
CA VAL A 165 -3.30 8.37 -3.51
C VAL A 165 -2.03 7.59 -3.18
N ASN A 166 -0.93 8.02 -3.78
CA ASN A 166 0.41 7.61 -3.36
C ASN A 166 1.16 8.89 -2.96
N LEU A 167 1.29 9.13 -1.66
CA LEU A 167 1.88 10.37 -1.12
C LEU A 167 2.64 10.08 0.17
N GLY A 168 3.96 10.23 0.12
CA GLY A 168 4.85 10.10 1.27
C GLY A 168 5.41 11.44 1.73
N ALA A 169 5.25 11.77 3.01
CA ALA A 169 5.91 12.91 3.64
C ALA A 169 6.08 12.67 5.16
N GLY A 170 7.20 13.13 5.74
CA GLY A 170 7.45 13.03 7.18
C GLY A 170 7.31 11.60 7.73
N ASN A 171 6.33 11.42 8.65
CA ASN A 171 6.04 10.16 9.32
C ASN A 171 4.87 9.39 8.70
N LEU A 172 4.33 9.81 7.56
CA LEU A 172 3.17 9.16 6.93
C LEU A 172 3.36 8.99 5.43
N ALA A 173 3.23 7.75 4.97
CA ALA A 173 3.01 7.42 3.57
C ALA A 173 1.56 6.96 3.38
N LEU A 174 0.85 7.58 2.44
CA LEU A 174 -0.47 7.15 2.00
C LEU A 174 -0.35 6.30 0.76
N CYS A 175 -1.08 5.18 0.74
CA CYS A 175 -1.16 4.25 -0.37
C CYS A 175 -2.63 3.96 -0.71
N GLY A 176 -2.96 4.02 -1.99
CA GLY A 176 -4.23 3.53 -2.50
C GLY A 176 -4.28 2.00 -2.45
N THR A 177 -5.48 1.42 -2.44
CA THR A 177 -5.65 -0.05 -2.39
C THR A 177 -6.14 -0.66 -3.69
N CYS A 178 -6.13 0.11 -4.79
CA CYS A 178 -6.58 -0.37 -6.10
C CYS A 178 -5.77 -1.57 -6.61
N GLY A 179 -4.47 -1.66 -6.27
CA GLY A 179 -3.60 -2.79 -6.61
C GLY A 179 -3.60 -3.93 -5.59
N LEU A 180 -4.17 -3.74 -4.40
CA LEU A 180 -4.01 -4.68 -3.29
C LEU A 180 -4.53 -6.08 -3.62
N HIS A 181 -5.51 -6.23 -4.51
CA HIS A 181 -6.11 -7.52 -4.87
C HIS A 181 -5.18 -8.53 -5.55
N PHE A 182 -4.07 -8.08 -6.14
CA PHE A 182 -3.08 -8.98 -6.75
C PHE A 182 -1.80 -9.13 -5.91
N TRP A 183 -1.71 -8.48 -4.75
CA TRP A 183 -0.62 -8.71 -3.80
C TRP A 183 -0.73 -10.09 -3.16
N PRO A 184 0.31 -10.93 -3.14
CA PRO A 184 0.27 -12.21 -2.43
C PRO A 184 -0.07 -12.03 -0.94
N THR A 185 -0.79 -13.00 -0.37
CA THR A 185 -1.04 -13.05 1.08
C THR A 185 0.14 -13.59 1.87
N GLU A 186 1.12 -14.20 1.20
CA GLU A 186 2.29 -14.85 1.79
C GLU A 186 3.57 -14.50 1.00
N LEU A 187 4.70 -14.42 1.72
CA LEU A 187 5.99 -14.00 1.16
C LEU A 187 6.44 -14.91 -0.01
N SER A 188 6.16 -16.21 0.07
CA SER A 188 6.47 -17.21 -0.95
C SER A 188 5.80 -16.95 -2.30
N GLY A 189 4.67 -16.23 -2.32
CA GLY A 189 3.90 -15.96 -3.55
C GLY A 189 4.45 -14.80 -4.39
N TRP A 190 5.38 -14.00 -3.87
CA TRP A 190 5.86 -12.79 -4.54
C TRP A 190 6.64 -13.05 -5.81
N GLN A 191 7.51 -14.07 -5.83
CA GLN A 191 8.27 -14.40 -7.04
C GLN A 191 7.33 -14.75 -8.21
N THR A 192 6.32 -15.58 -7.96
CA THR A 192 5.31 -15.95 -8.95
C THR A 192 4.48 -14.75 -9.38
N ALA A 193 4.04 -13.92 -8.43
CA ALA A 193 3.20 -12.77 -8.73
C ALA A 193 3.93 -11.69 -9.54
N LEU A 194 5.18 -11.38 -9.20
CA LEU A 194 6.03 -10.43 -9.95
C LEU A 194 6.36 -10.94 -11.36
N GLY A 195 6.51 -12.25 -11.53
CA GLY A 195 6.73 -12.89 -12.82
C GLY A 195 5.47 -13.13 -13.66
N SER A 196 4.28 -12.83 -13.14
CA SER A 196 3.02 -13.11 -13.84
C SER A 196 2.88 -12.28 -15.11
N SER A 197 2.68 -12.98 -16.22
CA SER A 197 2.32 -12.40 -17.53
C SER A 197 0.81 -12.43 -17.78
N ASP A 198 0.02 -12.78 -16.78
CA ASP A 198 -1.44 -12.84 -16.91
C ASP A 198 -2.00 -11.43 -17.15
N SER A 199 -3.03 -11.35 -17.99
CA SER A 199 -3.71 -10.09 -18.26
C SER A 199 -4.44 -9.60 -17.02
N LEU A 200 -4.25 -8.34 -16.66
CA LEU A 200 -5.01 -7.67 -15.61
C LEU A 200 -6.47 -7.56 -16.06
N PRO A 201 -7.47 -7.81 -15.18
CA PRO A 201 -8.87 -7.59 -15.50
C PRO A 201 -9.15 -6.15 -15.94
N ALA A 202 -10.07 -5.96 -16.88
CA ALA A 202 -10.29 -4.66 -17.52
C ALA A 202 -10.97 -3.63 -16.60
N ASP A 203 -11.61 -4.08 -15.54
CA ASP A 203 -12.24 -3.31 -14.48
C ASP A 203 -11.27 -2.96 -13.34
N MET A 204 -10.00 -3.37 -13.44
CA MET A 204 -8.96 -3.09 -12.44
C MET A 204 -7.95 -2.04 -12.92
N MET A 205 -7.35 -1.35 -11.96
CA MET A 205 -6.40 -0.27 -12.20
C MET A 205 -5.05 -0.82 -12.67
N ASP A 206 -4.59 -0.35 -13.82
CA ASP A 206 -3.24 -0.65 -14.33
C ASP A 206 -2.24 0.39 -13.85
N LEU A 207 -1.43 0.03 -12.87
CA LEU A 207 -0.45 0.93 -12.26
C LEU A 207 0.85 1.02 -13.06
N SER A 208 1.07 0.09 -13.99
CA SER A 208 2.32 0.01 -14.75
C SER A 208 2.48 1.10 -15.81
N ALA A 209 1.40 1.85 -16.12
CA ALA A 209 1.30 2.76 -17.26
C ALA A 209 1.74 2.15 -18.61
N SER A 210 1.96 0.83 -18.66
CA SER A 210 2.45 0.10 -19.82
C SER A 210 1.27 -0.39 -20.65
N GLN A 211 1.46 -0.52 -21.97
CA GLN A 211 0.43 -1.10 -22.84
C GLN A 211 0.25 -2.62 -22.64
N ALA A 212 1.12 -3.26 -21.85
CA ALA A 212 1.12 -4.71 -21.64
C ALA A 212 -0.05 -5.17 -20.76
N GLY A 213 -0.45 -4.34 -19.78
CA GLY A 213 -1.59 -4.64 -18.91
C GLY A 213 -1.53 -5.97 -18.19
N THR A 214 -0.34 -6.37 -17.73
CA THR A 214 -0.13 -7.63 -17.00
C THR A 214 -0.14 -7.43 -15.48
N LEU A 215 -0.47 -8.50 -14.75
CA LEU A 215 -0.46 -8.50 -13.28
C LEU A 215 0.93 -8.19 -12.71
N GLY A 216 1.99 -8.84 -13.20
CA GLY A 216 3.34 -8.66 -12.68
C GLY A 216 3.88 -7.24 -12.87
N ALA A 217 3.60 -6.61 -14.03
CA ALA A 217 3.99 -5.23 -14.30
C ALA A 217 3.25 -4.24 -13.40
N SER A 218 1.93 -4.42 -13.22
CA SER A 218 1.12 -3.57 -12.34
C SER A 218 1.51 -3.74 -10.87
N LEU A 219 1.81 -4.96 -10.43
CA LEU A 219 2.29 -5.24 -9.08
C LEU A 219 3.65 -4.59 -8.81
N SER A 220 4.58 -4.71 -9.76
CA SER A 220 5.90 -4.10 -9.63
C SER A 220 5.81 -2.57 -9.50
N ALA A 221 4.92 -1.95 -10.28
CA ALA A 221 4.70 -0.50 -10.22
C ALA A 221 4.01 -0.05 -8.92
N ASP A 222 3.04 -0.82 -8.41
CA ASP A 222 2.36 -0.55 -7.14
C ASP A 222 3.32 -0.69 -5.95
N LEU A 223 4.17 -1.73 -5.95
CA LEU A 223 5.15 -1.97 -4.89
C LEU A 223 6.28 -0.92 -4.88
N GLY A 224 6.67 -0.43 -6.06
CA GLY A 224 7.74 0.56 -6.20
C GLY A 224 7.35 2.00 -5.88
N ALA A 225 6.04 2.29 -5.80
CA ALA A 225 5.50 3.62 -5.49
C ALA A 225 5.53 3.92 -3.98
#